data_AF-A0A9W4I294-F1
#
_entry.id   AF-A0A9W4I294-F1
#
_cell.length_a   1.000
_cell.length_b   1.000
_cell.length_c   1.000
_cell.angle_alpha   90.00
_cell.angle_beta   90.00
_cell.angle_gamma   90.00
#
_symmetry.space_group_name_H-M   'P 1'
#
loop_
_entity.id
_entity.type
_entity.pdbx_description
1 polymer ?
#
loop_
_entity_poly.entity_id
_entity_poly.type
_entity_poly.pdbx_seq_one_letter_code
_entity_poly.pdbx_strand_id
1 'polypeptide(L)'
;MKKYINMGFFPCMKRLDSSSFNFYSPFIFYYNNIHAGCLSGSSSYCSIPTQIMEGFDVSKAPLEFQKWGNISMSMDMFSNVAWIIVYVGMIRLSIQDHTYAMPLFSQCLNLAWEITFAFICPTDHWGVTLFFRLAVIVNGTVTYTAIRYGAREWDHAPIIKRSLPIIYAVGIGIPIACYVGIVKQVGEAKACFMIAIVLQAILSVGSLSQLLTRGSTRGYSFTLWFFRFTGSLALVPGFYLRQQHWNEAFGFLATPFMLWCCSIFLGFDLFYGICFWYVKQYEQRGGMAQVWKNQ
;
A
#
# COMPACT_ATOMS: atom_id res chain seq x y z
N MET A 1 -6.37 -10.31 -42.00
CA MET A 1 -4.98 -10.81 -42.09
C MET A 1 -4.29 -10.57 -40.75
N LYS A 2 -4.20 -11.61 -39.89
CA LYS A 2 -3.45 -11.56 -38.62
C LYS A 2 -1.99 -11.90 -38.91
N LYS A 3 -1.05 -10.99 -38.64
CA LYS A 3 0.38 -11.30 -38.60
C LYS A 3 0.74 -11.71 -37.18
N TYR A 4 0.97 -13.01 -36.99
CA TYR A 4 1.73 -13.53 -35.84
C TYR A 4 3.20 -13.15 -36.05
N ILE A 5 3.80 -12.46 -35.07
CA ILE A 5 5.25 -12.31 -35.03
C ILE A 5 5.78 -13.42 -34.13
N ASN A 6 6.36 -14.40 -34.81
CA ASN A 6 7.22 -15.43 -34.26
C ASN A 6 8.57 -14.77 -33.94
N MET A 7 9.00 -14.79 -32.68
CA MET A 7 10.38 -14.52 -32.30
C MET A 7 10.88 -15.69 -31.46
N GLY A 8 11.36 -16.72 -32.17
CA GLY A 8 12.28 -17.70 -31.61
C GLY A 8 13.70 -17.34 -32.05
N PHE A 9 14.61 -17.18 -31.08
CA PHE A 9 15.82 -18.00 -30.92
C PHE A 9 16.86 -17.28 -30.03
N PHE A 10 17.04 -17.82 -28.82
CA PHE A 10 18.36 -18.02 -28.23
C PHE A 10 18.55 -19.54 -28.11
N PRO A 11 19.55 -20.15 -28.77
CA PRO A 11 19.86 -21.56 -28.61
C PRO A 11 20.92 -21.77 -27.51
N CYS A 12 20.99 -23.01 -27.02
CA CYS A 12 22.06 -23.58 -26.18
C CYS A 12 21.85 -23.51 -24.65
N MET A 13 20.85 -24.27 -24.16
CA MET A 13 20.88 -24.79 -22.79
C MET A 13 21.55 -26.17 -22.83
N LYS A 14 22.86 -26.20 -22.57
CA LYS A 14 23.56 -27.46 -22.25
C LYS A 14 23.01 -27.98 -20.92
N ARG A 15 22.57 -29.24 -20.94
CA ARG A 15 22.29 -30.08 -19.77
C ARG A 15 23.51 -30.03 -18.84
N LEU A 16 23.37 -29.40 -17.67
CA LEU A 16 24.35 -29.47 -16.59
C LEU A 16 23.92 -30.52 -15.59
N ASP A 17 24.88 -31.41 -15.31
CA ASP A 17 24.77 -32.61 -14.49
C ASP A 17 24.29 -32.34 -13.06
N SER A 18 23.55 -33.32 -12.56
CA SER A 18 23.14 -33.47 -11.18
C SER A 18 24.34 -33.83 -10.29
N SER A 19 25.06 -32.84 -9.77
CA SER A 19 25.84 -33.02 -8.55
C SER A 19 26.34 -31.67 -8.04
N SER A 20 26.01 -31.39 -6.77
CA SER A 20 26.61 -30.33 -5.94
C SER A 20 25.98 -28.93 -6.03
N PHE A 21 24.74 -28.78 -5.56
CA PHE A 21 24.25 -27.51 -5.01
C PHE A 21 23.77 -27.75 -3.57
N ASN A 22 24.65 -27.49 -2.60
CA ASN A 22 24.30 -27.46 -1.18
C ASN A 22 23.53 -26.16 -0.90
N PHE A 23 22.20 -26.27 -0.89
CA PHE A 23 21.29 -25.24 -0.42
C PHE A 23 21.20 -25.34 1.11
N TYR A 24 21.98 -24.55 1.84
CA TYR A 24 21.76 -24.38 3.27
C TYR A 24 20.49 -23.53 3.47
N SER A 25 19.39 -24.22 3.74
CA SER A 25 18.07 -23.66 4.06
C SER A 25 18.05 -23.13 5.50
N PRO A 26 17.54 -21.91 5.76
CA PRO A 26 17.43 -21.35 7.12
C PRO A 26 16.24 -21.90 7.92
N PHE A 27 15.54 -22.94 7.45
CA PHE A 27 14.32 -23.44 8.09
C PHE A 27 14.50 -24.42 9.27
N ILE A 28 15.72 -24.69 9.73
CA ILE A 28 15.98 -25.69 10.78
C ILE A 28 16.27 -25.10 12.19
N PHE A 29 16.25 -23.77 12.36
CA PHE A 29 16.46 -23.17 13.69
C PHE A 29 15.18 -22.80 14.47
N TYR A 30 13.99 -22.96 13.89
CA TYR A 30 12.75 -22.50 14.51
C TYR A 30 11.94 -23.56 15.28
N TYR A 31 12.35 -24.84 15.25
CA TYR A 31 11.55 -25.94 15.82
C TYR A 31 11.89 -26.33 17.28
N ASN A 32 13.01 -25.86 17.83
CA ASN A 32 13.48 -26.29 19.17
C ASN A 32 13.20 -25.31 20.32
N ASN A 33 12.52 -24.18 20.10
CA ASN A 33 12.22 -23.20 21.15
C ASN A 33 10.75 -23.13 21.59
N ILE A 34 9.87 -23.99 21.06
CA ILE A 34 8.43 -23.95 21.38
C ILE A 34 8.02 -24.98 22.46
N HIS A 35 8.88 -25.94 22.81
CA HIS A 35 8.52 -27.01 23.76
C HIS A 35 9.13 -26.92 25.17
N ALA A 36 9.85 -25.85 25.53
CA ALA A 36 10.47 -25.74 26.86
C ALA A 36 9.68 -24.90 27.89
N GLY A 37 8.51 -24.35 27.54
CA GLY A 37 7.79 -23.39 28.40
C GLY A 37 6.45 -23.83 28.99
N CYS A 38 5.91 -25.00 28.62
CA CYS A 38 4.52 -25.36 28.93
C CYS A 38 4.41 -26.56 29.87
N LEU A 39 5.03 -26.53 31.05
CA LEU A 39 4.68 -27.39 32.19
C LEU A 39 5.00 -26.70 33.53
N SER A 40 4.27 -25.64 33.86
CA SER A 40 4.01 -25.30 35.27
C SER A 40 2.71 -24.51 35.35
N GLY A 41 1.67 -25.18 35.83
CA GLY A 41 0.39 -24.55 36.09
C GLY A 41 0.50 -23.53 37.23
N SER A 42 0.07 -22.31 36.94
CA SER A 42 -0.49 -21.40 37.93
C SER A 42 -1.46 -20.47 37.22
N SER A 43 -2.75 -20.63 37.53
CA SER A 43 -3.82 -19.70 37.18
C SER A 43 -3.49 -18.31 37.71
N SER A 44 -2.94 -17.48 36.84
CA SER A 44 -2.99 -16.04 36.97
C SER A 44 -3.42 -15.53 35.62
N TYR A 45 -4.69 -15.12 35.51
CA TYR A 45 -5.12 -14.22 34.47
C TYR A 45 -4.24 -12.97 34.61
N CYS A 46 -3.13 -12.95 33.87
CA CYS A 46 -2.33 -11.77 33.70
C CYS A 46 -3.23 -10.82 32.93
N SER A 47 -3.86 -9.90 33.66
CA SER A 47 -4.48 -8.72 33.11
C SER A 47 -3.41 -8.06 32.25
N ILE A 48 -3.45 -8.33 30.93
CA ILE A 48 -2.71 -7.55 29.96
C ILE A 48 -3.16 -6.13 30.23
N PRO A 49 -2.27 -5.21 30.67
CA PRO A 49 -2.66 -3.83 30.73
C PRO A 49 -3.03 -3.48 29.28
N THR A 50 -4.30 -3.24 29.02
CA THR A 50 -4.74 -2.43 27.89
C THR A 50 -4.23 -1.02 28.15
N GLN A 51 -2.91 -0.82 28.11
CA GLN A 51 -2.36 0.47 27.76
C GLN A 51 -2.78 0.65 26.31
N ILE A 52 -3.85 1.43 26.12
CA ILE A 52 -4.13 2.09 24.85
C ILE A 52 -2.81 2.74 24.45
N MET A 53 -2.16 2.19 23.42
CA MET A 53 -0.92 2.77 22.92
C MET A 53 -1.28 4.10 22.26
N GLU A 54 -0.97 5.20 22.95
CA GLU A 54 -1.17 6.55 22.46
C GLU A 54 0.02 6.91 21.54
N GLY A 55 -0.15 6.70 20.23
CA GLY A 55 0.93 6.89 19.24
C GLY A 55 0.90 8.24 18.53
N PHE A 56 -0.20 8.98 18.67
CA PHE A 56 -0.45 10.21 17.91
C PHE A 56 -0.39 11.48 18.76
N ASP A 57 -0.55 11.38 20.09
CA ASP A 57 -0.41 12.53 21.00
C ASP A 57 1.06 12.76 21.38
N VAL A 58 1.69 13.74 20.72
CA VAL A 58 3.08 14.13 20.95
C VAL A 58 3.30 14.66 22.37
N SER A 59 2.28 15.24 23.02
CA SER A 59 2.42 15.79 24.39
C SER A 59 2.70 14.72 25.43
N LYS A 60 2.32 13.47 25.12
CA LYS A 60 2.50 12.30 25.98
C LYS A 60 3.69 11.44 25.57
N ALA A 61 4.39 11.82 24.50
CA ALA A 61 5.60 11.14 24.05
C ALA A 61 6.78 11.41 25.01
N PRO A 62 7.84 10.56 25.01
CA PRO A 62 9.06 10.82 25.78
C PRO A 62 9.65 12.21 25.48
N LEU A 63 10.21 12.87 26.50
CA LEU A 63 10.82 14.21 26.36
C LEU A 63 11.89 14.28 25.25
N GLU A 64 12.56 13.16 24.98
CA GLU A 64 13.52 13.05 23.88
C GLU A 64 12.86 13.15 22.50
N PHE A 65 11.67 12.53 22.32
CA PHE A 65 10.90 12.62 21.08
C PHE A 65 10.18 13.96 20.93
N GLN A 66 9.73 14.59 22.03
CA GLN A 66 9.02 15.87 21.97
C GLN A 66 9.82 16.96 21.24
N LYS A 67 11.16 16.93 21.32
CA LYS A 67 12.07 17.83 20.58
C LYS A 67 11.89 17.73 19.05
N TRP A 68 11.57 16.54 18.58
CA TRP A 68 11.34 16.21 17.16
C TRP A 68 9.85 16.23 16.78
N GLY A 69 8.97 16.47 17.74
CA GLY A 69 7.52 16.43 17.59
C GLY A 69 7.01 17.27 16.43
N ASN A 70 7.47 18.54 16.35
CA ASN A 70 7.09 19.45 15.26
C ASN A 70 7.51 18.93 13.88
N ILE A 71 8.70 18.32 13.78
CA ILE A 71 9.23 17.78 12.52
C ILE A 71 8.41 16.55 12.12
N SER A 72 8.18 15.62 13.04
CA SER A 72 7.35 14.43 12.78
C SER A 72 5.93 14.82 12.37
N MET A 73 5.31 15.78 13.06
CA MET A 73 3.97 16.25 12.74
C MET A 73 3.92 16.92 11.35
N SER A 74 4.94 17.69 10.98
CA SER A 74 5.02 18.31 9.66
C SER A 74 5.12 17.26 8.54
N MET A 75 5.86 16.17 8.76
CA MET A 75 5.95 15.04 7.83
C MET A 75 4.62 14.31 7.68
N ASP A 76 3.94 14.04 8.79
CA ASP A 76 2.62 13.41 8.81
C ASP A 76 1.59 14.29 8.08
N MET A 77 1.61 15.61 8.32
CA MET A 77 0.73 16.58 7.64
C MET A 77 1.00 16.66 6.13
N PHE A 78 2.27 16.69 5.71
CA PHE A 78 2.62 16.69 4.30
C PHE A 78 2.11 15.43 3.59
N SER A 79 2.30 14.26 4.20
CA SER A 79 1.78 13.00 3.67
C SER A 79 0.26 13.05 3.50
N ASN A 80 -0.47 13.48 4.53
CA ASN A 80 -1.93 13.58 4.51
C ASN A 80 -2.42 14.52 3.39
N VAL A 81 -1.82 15.70 3.25
CA VAL A 81 -2.18 16.66 2.19
C VAL A 81 -1.86 16.09 0.81
N ALA A 82 -0.69 15.46 0.64
CA ALA A 82 -0.30 14.83 -0.62
C ALA A 82 -1.30 13.73 -1.03
N TRP A 83 -1.77 12.91 -0.10
CA TRP A 83 -2.78 11.88 -0.37
C TRP A 83 -4.13 12.44 -0.78
N ILE A 84 -4.58 13.54 -0.17
CA ILE A 84 -5.81 14.23 -0.61
C ILE A 84 -5.67 14.75 -2.05
N ILE A 85 -4.53 15.35 -2.40
CA ILE A 85 -4.24 15.79 -3.78
C ILE A 85 -4.29 14.60 -4.73
N VAL A 86 -3.69 13.47 -4.34
CA VAL A 86 -3.69 12.23 -5.13
C VAL A 86 -5.11 11.73 -5.35
N TYR A 87 -5.94 11.62 -4.31
CA TYR A 87 -7.31 11.14 -4.46
C TYR A 87 -8.16 12.07 -5.34
N VAL A 88 -8.07 13.38 -5.16
CA VAL A 88 -8.80 14.33 -6.01
C VAL A 88 -8.36 14.20 -7.48
N GLY A 89 -7.07 14.04 -7.74
CA GLY A 89 -6.57 13.81 -9.09
C GLY A 89 -6.99 12.47 -9.67
N MET A 90 -7.00 11.39 -8.87
CA MET A 90 -7.50 10.08 -9.27
C MET A 90 -8.98 10.14 -9.66
N ILE A 91 -9.82 10.86 -8.91
CA ILE A 91 -11.24 11.08 -9.23
C ILE A 91 -11.35 11.76 -10.60
N ARG A 92 -10.66 12.88 -10.79
CA ARG A 92 -10.70 13.65 -12.04
C ARG A 92 -10.30 12.81 -13.25
N LEU A 93 -9.17 12.10 -13.16
CA LEU A 93 -8.67 11.27 -14.27
C LEU A 93 -9.52 10.03 -14.50
N SER A 94 -10.11 9.43 -13.47
CA SER A 94 -11.02 8.29 -13.64
C SER A 94 -12.27 8.68 -14.43
N ILE A 95 -12.80 9.88 -14.17
CA ILE A 95 -13.94 10.44 -14.91
C ILE A 95 -13.53 10.79 -16.35
N GLN A 96 -12.41 11.50 -16.51
CA GLN A 96 -11.93 11.99 -17.81
C GLN A 96 -11.55 10.85 -18.76
N ASP A 97 -10.79 9.87 -18.28
CA ASP A 97 -10.23 8.80 -19.10
C ASP A 97 -11.12 7.55 -19.15
N HIS A 98 -12.27 7.58 -18.46
CA HIS A 98 -13.20 6.46 -18.33
C HIS A 98 -12.52 5.16 -17.90
N THR A 99 -11.77 5.22 -16.82
CA THR A 99 -10.99 4.09 -16.29
C THR A 99 -10.84 4.21 -14.77
N TYR A 100 -10.18 3.24 -14.12
CA TYR A 100 -9.87 3.29 -12.70
C TYR A 100 -8.39 3.63 -12.46
N ALA A 101 -8.15 4.52 -11.49
CA ALA A 101 -6.81 5.01 -11.18
C ALA A 101 -6.00 4.05 -10.29
N MET A 102 -6.60 3.54 -9.22
CA MET A 102 -5.94 2.65 -8.25
C MET A 102 -6.31 1.19 -8.48
N PRO A 103 -5.36 0.24 -8.36
CA PRO A 103 -5.63 -1.19 -8.50
C PRO A 103 -6.77 -1.64 -7.59
N LEU A 104 -7.68 -2.44 -8.14
CA LEU A 104 -8.92 -2.85 -7.46
C LEU A 104 -8.65 -3.39 -6.05
N PHE A 105 -7.70 -4.32 -5.92
CA PHE A 105 -7.40 -4.94 -4.63
C PHE A 105 -6.81 -3.93 -3.64
N SER A 106 -5.81 -3.14 -4.06
CA SER A 106 -5.19 -2.11 -3.23
C SER A 106 -6.20 -1.06 -2.76
N GLN A 107 -7.11 -0.63 -3.65
CA GLN A 107 -8.19 0.31 -3.35
C GLN A 107 -9.13 -0.23 -2.26
N CYS A 108 -9.50 -1.51 -2.34
CA CYS A 108 -10.34 -2.15 -1.33
C CYS A 108 -9.66 -2.19 0.04
N LEU A 109 -8.40 -2.63 0.09
CA LEU A 109 -7.64 -2.72 1.33
C LEU A 109 -7.44 -1.35 1.98
N ASN A 110 -7.19 -0.34 1.17
CA ASN A 110 -6.92 1.03 1.62
C ASN A 110 -8.18 1.72 2.15
N LEU A 111 -9.31 1.61 1.46
CA LEU A 111 -10.58 2.15 1.97
C LEU A 111 -11.05 1.40 3.24
N ALA A 112 -10.83 0.09 3.32
CA ALA A 112 -11.08 -0.67 4.55
C ALA A 112 -10.26 -0.16 5.75
N TRP A 113 -9.00 0.22 5.51
CA TRP A 113 -8.12 0.76 6.54
C TRP A 113 -8.64 2.11 7.03
N GLU A 114 -8.99 3.01 6.11
CA GLU A 114 -9.54 4.31 6.46
C GLU A 114 -10.88 4.20 7.21
N ILE A 115 -11.78 3.31 6.81
CA ILE A 115 -13.05 3.07 7.52
C ILE A 115 -12.78 2.56 8.94
N THR A 116 -11.85 1.62 9.09
CA THR A 116 -11.51 1.03 10.38
C THR A 116 -11.04 2.10 11.36
N PHE A 117 -10.06 2.93 10.96
CA PHE A 117 -9.50 3.97 11.82
C PHE A 117 -10.31 5.28 11.85
N ALA A 118 -11.32 5.45 11.00
CA ALA A 118 -12.26 6.58 11.06
C ALA A 118 -13.41 6.35 12.05
N PHE A 119 -13.95 5.12 12.10
CA PHE A 119 -15.25 4.85 12.72
C PHE A 119 -15.29 3.65 13.67
N ILE A 120 -14.46 2.63 13.48
CA ILE A 120 -14.58 1.36 14.22
C ILE A 120 -13.58 1.32 15.38
N CYS A 121 -12.32 1.56 15.08
CA CYS A 121 -11.20 1.61 16.02
C CYS A 121 -10.46 2.95 15.83
N PRO A 122 -11.11 4.09 16.14
CA PRO A 122 -10.48 5.39 15.97
C PRO A 122 -9.24 5.54 16.84
N THR A 123 -8.32 6.38 16.39
CA THR A 123 -7.12 6.70 17.16
C THR A 123 -7.45 7.65 18.32
N ASP A 124 -6.56 7.71 19.30
CA ASP A 124 -6.60 8.57 20.49
C ASP A 124 -6.61 10.08 20.15
N HIS A 125 -6.09 10.47 18.98
CA HIS A 125 -6.00 11.86 18.58
C HIS A 125 -7.17 12.29 17.68
N TRP A 126 -7.98 13.25 18.16
CA TRP A 126 -9.18 13.74 17.46
C TRP A 126 -8.88 14.24 16.04
N GLY A 127 -7.75 14.94 15.86
CA GLY A 127 -7.34 15.48 14.56
C GLY A 127 -7.03 14.39 13.55
N VAL A 128 -6.40 13.29 14.00
CA VAL A 128 -6.06 12.14 13.13
C VAL A 128 -7.35 11.42 12.73
N THR A 129 -8.24 11.21 13.69
CA THR A 129 -9.57 10.64 13.41
C THR A 129 -10.37 11.51 12.42
N LEU A 130 -10.31 12.84 12.52
CA LEU A 130 -10.95 13.74 11.56
C LEU A 130 -10.36 13.59 10.15
N PHE A 131 -9.03 13.49 10.02
CA PHE A 131 -8.38 13.22 8.73
C PHE A 131 -8.83 11.89 8.14
N PHE A 132 -8.93 10.83 8.93
CA PHE A 132 -9.45 9.55 8.47
C PHE A 132 -10.89 9.65 7.96
N ARG A 133 -11.76 10.40 8.64
CA ARG A 133 -13.14 10.63 8.16
C ARG A 133 -13.17 11.37 6.83
N LEU A 134 -12.33 12.39 6.65
CA LEU A 134 -12.19 13.08 5.37
C LEU A 134 -11.64 12.14 4.29
N ALA A 135 -10.65 11.32 4.62
CA ALA A 135 -10.06 10.33 3.72
C ALA A 135 -11.11 9.33 3.22
N VAL A 136 -11.95 8.78 4.12
CA VAL A 136 -13.06 7.88 3.74
C VAL A 136 -14.00 8.53 2.72
N ILE A 137 -14.31 9.82 2.85
CA ILE A 137 -15.18 10.52 1.90
C ILE A 137 -14.51 10.61 0.52
N VAL A 138 -13.27 11.08 0.48
CA VAL A 138 -12.58 11.31 -0.80
C VAL A 138 -12.20 9.97 -1.46
N ASN A 139 -11.69 9.01 -0.71
CA ASN A 139 -11.33 7.67 -1.19
C ASN A 139 -12.56 6.79 -1.49
N GLY A 140 -13.65 6.98 -0.75
CA GLY A 140 -14.96 6.45 -1.11
C GLY A 140 -15.42 6.98 -2.47
N THR A 141 -15.15 8.25 -2.76
CA THR A 141 -15.41 8.84 -4.08
C THR A 141 -14.48 8.25 -5.17
N VAL A 142 -13.19 8.00 -4.88
CA VAL A 142 -12.28 7.27 -5.78
C VAL A 142 -12.83 5.86 -6.09
N THR A 143 -13.35 5.18 -5.08
CA THR A 143 -13.97 3.84 -5.23
C THR A 143 -15.22 3.90 -6.10
N TYR A 144 -16.08 4.89 -5.85
CA TYR A 144 -17.27 5.13 -6.66
C TYR A 144 -16.91 5.38 -8.13
N THR A 145 -15.93 6.26 -8.42
CA THR A 145 -15.51 6.51 -9.80
C THR A 145 -14.87 5.29 -10.44
N ALA A 146 -14.10 4.49 -9.69
CA ALA A 146 -13.55 3.23 -10.19
C ALA A 146 -14.66 2.23 -10.59
N ILE A 147 -15.71 2.09 -9.79
CA ILE A 147 -16.87 1.23 -10.12
C ILE A 147 -17.62 1.78 -11.34
N ARG A 148 -17.88 3.10 -11.36
CA ARG A 148 -18.72 3.74 -12.38
C ARG A 148 -18.05 3.81 -13.74
N TYR A 149 -16.75 4.13 -13.77
CA TYR A 149 -16.01 4.42 -15.00
C TYR A 149 -15.01 3.32 -15.37
N GLY A 150 -14.55 2.50 -14.41
CA GLY A 150 -13.55 1.45 -14.63
C GLY A 150 -14.07 0.16 -15.28
N ALA A 151 -15.38 -0.01 -15.45
CA ALA A 151 -15.97 -1.25 -15.96
C ALA A 151 -15.46 -1.68 -17.35
N ARG A 152 -15.06 -0.72 -18.20
CA ARG A 152 -14.53 -0.99 -19.56
C ARG A 152 -13.19 -1.70 -19.55
N GLU A 153 -12.37 -1.47 -18.54
CA GLU A 153 -11.08 -2.14 -18.38
C GLU A 153 -11.24 -3.66 -18.18
N TRP A 154 -12.44 -4.10 -17.78
CA TRP A 154 -12.79 -5.50 -17.51
C TRP A 154 -13.56 -6.16 -18.65
N ASP A 155 -13.52 -5.61 -19.87
CA ASP A 155 -14.20 -6.22 -21.04
C ASP A 155 -13.70 -7.63 -21.36
N HIS A 156 -12.44 -7.93 -21.02
CA HIS A 156 -11.85 -9.26 -21.11
C HIS A 156 -12.33 -10.23 -20.00
N ALA A 157 -12.96 -9.73 -18.94
CA ALA A 157 -13.41 -10.50 -17.77
C ALA A 157 -14.88 -10.14 -17.40
N PRO A 158 -15.88 -10.69 -18.11
CA PRO A 158 -17.28 -10.28 -17.99
C PRO A 158 -17.88 -10.43 -16.58
N ILE A 159 -17.41 -11.43 -15.81
CA ILE A 159 -17.84 -11.66 -14.43
C ILE A 159 -17.42 -10.48 -13.55
N ILE A 160 -16.15 -10.06 -13.64
CA ILE A 160 -15.63 -8.93 -12.86
C ILE A 160 -16.39 -7.66 -13.22
N LYS A 161 -16.53 -7.37 -14.52
CA LYS A 161 -17.24 -6.19 -15.03
C LYS A 161 -18.65 -6.02 -14.45
N ARG A 162 -19.43 -7.11 -14.39
CA ARG A 162 -20.83 -7.08 -13.91
C ARG A 162 -20.93 -7.05 -12.38
N SER A 163 -19.94 -7.61 -11.69
CA SER A 163 -19.95 -7.77 -10.24
C SER A 163 -19.06 -6.76 -9.51
N LEU A 164 -18.54 -5.72 -10.17
CA LEU A 164 -17.65 -4.72 -9.57
C LEU A 164 -18.16 -4.17 -8.21
N PRO A 165 -19.42 -3.72 -8.06
CA PRO A 165 -19.89 -3.24 -6.76
C PRO A 165 -19.81 -4.29 -5.65
N ILE A 166 -20.15 -5.54 -5.96
CA ILE A 166 -20.12 -6.66 -5.01
C ILE A 166 -18.67 -7.00 -4.66
N ILE A 167 -17.78 -7.01 -5.66
CA ILE A 167 -16.35 -7.26 -5.46
C ILE A 167 -15.76 -6.20 -4.52
N TYR A 168 -16.08 -4.92 -4.72
CA TYR A 168 -15.66 -3.87 -3.80
C TYR A 168 -16.27 -4.04 -2.40
N ALA A 169 -17.56 -4.36 -2.30
CA ALA A 169 -18.22 -4.56 -1.00
C ALA A 169 -17.55 -5.69 -0.19
N VAL A 170 -17.32 -6.85 -0.81
CA VAL A 170 -16.63 -7.99 -0.17
C VAL A 170 -15.15 -7.66 0.08
N GLY A 171 -14.50 -7.06 -0.91
CA GLY A 171 -13.10 -6.65 -0.85
C GLY A 171 -12.81 -5.63 0.23
N ILE A 172 -13.79 -4.83 0.66
CA ILE A 172 -13.68 -3.89 1.77
C ILE A 172 -14.09 -4.56 3.09
N GLY A 173 -15.19 -5.31 3.10
CA GLY A 173 -15.75 -5.91 4.32
C GLY A 173 -14.82 -6.94 4.98
N ILE A 174 -14.16 -7.81 4.21
CA ILE A 174 -13.27 -8.84 4.75
C ILE A 174 -12.02 -8.21 5.41
N PRO A 175 -11.30 -7.28 4.76
CA PRO A 175 -10.17 -6.62 5.40
C PRO A 175 -10.55 -5.82 6.65
N ILE A 176 -11.73 -5.18 6.71
CA ILE A 176 -12.19 -4.52 7.94
C ILE A 176 -12.19 -5.51 9.11
N ALA A 177 -12.77 -6.70 8.92
CA ALA A 177 -12.79 -7.73 9.96
C ALA A 177 -11.37 -8.17 10.37
N CYS A 178 -10.48 -8.32 9.39
CA CYS A 178 -9.07 -8.62 9.63
C CYS A 178 -8.37 -7.52 10.45
N TYR A 179 -8.55 -6.25 10.07
CA TYR A 179 -7.93 -5.11 10.73
C TYR A 179 -8.42 -4.93 12.15
N VAL A 180 -9.72 -5.12 12.41
CA VAL A 180 -10.25 -5.14 13.79
C VAL A 180 -9.60 -6.26 14.61
N GLY A 181 -9.37 -7.44 14.02
CA GLY A 181 -8.63 -8.52 14.66
C GLY A 181 -7.19 -8.13 15.01
N ILE A 182 -6.48 -7.48 14.08
CA ILE A 182 -5.12 -6.98 14.30
C ILE A 182 -5.11 -5.92 15.41
N VAL A 183 -6.04 -4.95 15.37
CA VAL A 183 -6.17 -3.91 16.40
C VAL A 183 -6.33 -4.54 17.79
N LYS A 184 -7.21 -5.54 17.93
CA LYS A 184 -7.40 -6.24 19.21
C LYS A 184 -6.14 -6.97 19.70
N GLN A 185 -5.26 -7.37 18.79
CA GLN A 185 -4.03 -8.09 19.13
C GLN A 185 -2.89 -7.15 19.52
N VAL A 186 -2.77 -5.98 18.89
CA VAL A 186 -1.56 -5.14 18.97
C VAL A 186 -1.81 -3.69 19.39
N GLY A 187 -3.07 -3.27 19.54
CA GLY A 187 -3.47 -1.90 19.82
C GLY A 187 -3.72 -1.05 18.56
N GLU A 188 -4.49 0.02 18.72
CA GLU A 188 -4.99 0.89 17.66
C GLU A 188 -3.86 1.60 16.91
N ALA A 189 -2.98 2.32 17.64
CA ALA A 189 -1.92 3.09 17.01
C ALA A 189 -0.93 2.18 16.26
N LYS A 190 -0.47 1.11 16.91
CA LYS A 190 0.46 0.16 16.29
C LYS A 190 -0.16 -0.51 15.07
N ALA A 191 -1.40 -0.97 15.15
CA ALA A 191 -2.11 -1.54 14.00
C ALA A 191 -2.23 -0.54 12.85
N CYS A 192 -2.54 0.72 13.15
CA CYS A 192 -2.69 1.79 12.16
C CYS A 192 -1.42 1.93 11.29
N PHE A 193 -0.25 2.07 11.93
CA PHE A 193 1.04 2.19 11.22
C PHE A 193 1.44 0.90 10.50
N MET A 194 1.31 -0.27 11.17
CA MET A 194 1.70 -1.56 10.56
C MET A 194 0.89 -1.85 9.30
N ILE A 195 -0.44 -1.67 9.37
CA ILE A 195 -1.31 -1.90 8.23
C ILE A 195 -0.97 -0.90 7.12
N ALA A 196 -0.81 0.39 7.44
CA ALA A 196 -0.43 1.40 6.44
C ALA A 196 0.84 1.04 5.66
N ILE A 197 1.89 0.57 6.35
CA ILE A 197 3.16 0.17 5.72
C ILE A 197 2.96 -1.03 4.78
N VAL A 198 2.20 -2.04 5.22
CA VAL A 198 1.90 -3.23 4.40
C VAL A 198 1.06 -2.85 3.18
N LEU A 199 0.05 -1.99 3.36
CA LEU A 199 -0.81 -1.53 2.28
C LEU A 199 -0.05 -0.70 1.26
N GLN A 200 0.88 0.15 1.71
CA GLN A 200 1.73 0.90 0.79
C GLN A 200 2.55 -0.03 -0.10
N ALA A 201 3.14 -1.10 0.45
CA ALA A 201 3.87 -2.09 -0.33
C ALA A 201 2.98 -2.79 -1.37
N ILE A 202 1.77 -3.21 -0.97
CA ILE A 202 0.79 -3.85 -1.87
C ILE A 202 0.35 -2.86 -2.96
N LEU A 203 0.14 -1.59 -2.61
CA LEU A 203 -0.27 -0.54 -3.54
C LEU A 203 0.83 -0.24 -4.57
N SER A 204 2.10 -0.21 -4.16
CA SER A 204 3.23 0.00 -5.07
C SER A 204 3.33 -1.11 -6.11
N VAL A 205 3.28 -2.37 -5.68
CA VAL A 205 3.31 -3.54 -6.58
C VAL A 205 2.09 -3.57 -7.49
N GLY A 206 0.90 -3.33 -6.92
CA GLY A 206 -0.35 -3.31 -7.65
C GLY A 206 -0.37 -2.22 -8.71
N SER A 207 0.11 -1.02 -8.40
CA SER A 207 0.12 0.11 -9.32
C SER A 207 1.04 -0.16 -10.52
N LEU A 208 2.23 -0.69 -10.27
CA LEU A 208 3.14 -1.09 -11.35
C LEU A 208 2.51 -2.19 -12.22
N SER A 209 1.94 -3.21 -11.58
CA SER A 209 1.30 -4.31 -12.30
C SER A 209 0.18 -3.80 -13.20
N GLN A 210 -0.70 -2.93 -12.67
CA GLN A 210 -1.78 -2.32 -13.43
C GLN A 210 -1.26 -1.51 -14.63
N LEU A 211 -0.22 -0.69 -14.45
CA LEU A 211 0.38 0.08 -15.53
C LEU A 211 0.89 -0.83 -16.65
N LEU A 212 1.63 -1.88 -16.29
CA LEU A 212 2.23 -2.81 -17.25
C LEU A 212 1.18 -3.66 -17.96
N THR A 213 0.14 -4.13 -17.25
CA THR A 213 -0.93 -4.94 -17.87
C THR A 213 -1.88 -4.09 -18.71
N ARG A 214 -2.16 -2.85 -18.30
CA ARG A 214 -2.99 -1.92 -19.07
C ARG A 214 -2.26 -1.41 -20.30
N GLY A 215 -0.94 -1.25 -20.21
CA GLY A 215 -0.11 -0.73 -21.30
C GLY A 215 -0.48 0.69 -21.72
N SER A 216 -1.10 1.47 -20.84
CA SER A 216 -1.52 2.85 -21.12
C SER A 216 -1.47 3.71 -19.87
N THR A 217 -1.16 5.00 -20.02
CA THR A 217 -1.08 5.96 -18.90
C THR A 217 -2.43 6.48 -18.41
N ARG A 218 -3.54 6.14 -19.09
CA ARG A 218 -4.91 6.54 -18.73
C ARG A 218 -5.26 6.24 -17.28
N GLY A 219 -5.97 7.18 -16.67
CA GLY A 219 -6.41 7.14 -15.26
C GLY A 219 -5.34 7.57 -14.28
N TYR A 220 -4.17 8.01 -14.75
CA TYR A 220 -3.07 8.40 -13.89
C TYR A 220 -2.17 9.46 -14.51
N SER A 221 -1.34 10.12 -13.70
CA SER A 221 -0.40 11.14 -14.19
C SER A 221 0.90 11.16 -13.41
N PHE A 222 1.92 11.77 -14.00
CA PHE A 222 3.20 12.00 -13.33
C PHE A 222 3.08 12.83 -12.06
N THR A 223 2.19 13.83 -12.06
CA THR A 223 1.91 14.64 -10.88
C THR A 223 1.36 13.79 -9.75
N LEU A 224 0.43 12.86 -10.04
CA LEU A 224 -0.09 11.95 -9.01
C LEU A 224 0.96 10.98 -8.50
N TRP A 225 1.79 10.44 -9.40
CA TRP A 225 2.94 9.62 -8.98
C TRP A 225 3.85 10.41 -8.03
N PHE A 226 4.21 11.64 -8.38
CA PHE A 226 5.12 12.47 -7.59
C PHE A 226 4.57 12.73 -6.19
N PHE A 227 3.32 13.20 -6.07
CA PHE A 227 2.71 13.46 -4.76
C PHE A 227 2.52 12.17 -3.96
N ARG A 228 2.12 11.06 -4.60
CA ARG A 228 1.96 9.77 -3.92
C ARG A 228 3.29 9.26 -3.36
N PHE A 229 4.34 9.27 -4.20
CA PHE A 229 5.67 8.80 -3.84
C PHE A 229 6.28 9.67 -2.75
N THR A 230 6.31 10.99 -2.95
CA THR A 230 6.95 11.91 -1.99
C THR A 230 6.16 12.02 -0.68
N GLY A 231 4.82 12.00 -0.73
CA GLY A 231 3.98 11.98 0.47
C GLY A 231 4.25 10.76 1.35
N SER A 232 4.33 9.58 0.72
CA SER A 232 4.67 8.33 1.43
C SER A 232 6.13 8.31 1.91
N LEU A 233 7.05 8.84 1.10
CA LEU A 233 8.48 8.93 1.45
C LEU A 233 8.72 9.83 2.66
N ALA A 234 7.96 10.92 2.80
CA ALA A 234 8.08 11.84 3.92
C ALA A 234 7.83 11.18 5.29
N LEU A 235 7.06 10.09 5.32
CA LEU A 235 6.83 9.32 6.55
C LEU A 235 8.04 8.50 6.99
N VAL A 236 8.96 8.13 6.08
CA VAL A 236 10.10 7.26 6.40
C VAL A 236 11.07 7.91 7.41
N PRO A 237 11.48 9.18 7.25
CA PRO A 237 12.23 9.88 8.29
C PRO A 237 11.45 10.02 9.61
N GLY A 238 10.13 10.23 9.54
CA GLY A 238 9.26 10.28 10.73
C GLY A 238 9.25 8.95 11.49
N PHE A 239 9.17 7.83 10.77
CA PHE A 239 9.28 6.47 11.32
C PHE A 239 10.63 6.23 11.98
N TYR A 240 11.71 6.70 11.35
CA TYR A 240 13.04 6.63 11.94
C TYR A 240 13.14 7.42 13.24
N LEU A 241 12.66 8.67 13.27
CA LEU A 241 12.67 9.51 14.48
C LEU A 241 11.86 8.87 15.62
N ARG A 242 10.66 8.34 15.30
CA ARG A 242 9.81 7.63 16.27
C ARG A 242 10.49 6.38 16.80
N GLN A 243 11.12 5.59 15.94
CA GLN A 243 11.82 4.38 16.37
C GLN A 243 13.03 4.69 17.26
N GLN A 244 13.80 5.73 16.95
CA GLN A 244 15.00 6.10 17.70
C GLN A 244 14.68 6.73 19.06
N HIS A 245 13.74 7.68 19.09
CA HIS A 245 13.46 8.48 20.30
C HIS A 245 12.20 8.05 21.06
N TRP A 246 11.43 7.09 20.51
CA TRP A 246 10.24 6.51 21.13
C TRP A 246 10.14 5.00 20.84
N ASN A 247 11.23 4.29 21.11
CA ASN A 247 11.38 2.87 20.78
C ASN A 247 10.33 1.97 21.45
N GLU A 248 9.94 2.28 22.69
CA GLU A 248 8.95 1.48 23.43
C GLU A 248 7.61 1.32 22.68
N ALA A 249 7.15 2.38 22.01
CA ALA A 249 5.93 2.35 21.20
C ALA A 249 6.20 1.97 19.73
N PHE A 250 7.33 2.41 19.18
CA PHE A 250 7.61 2.36 17.74
C PHE A 250 8.76 1.44 17.31
N GLY A 251 9.31 0.65 18.22
CA GLY A 251 10.41 -0.30 17.96
C GLY A 251 10.05 -1.34 16.90
N PHE A 252 8.77 -1.65 16.73
CA PHE A 252 8.28 -2.54 15.68
C PHE A 252 8.60 -2.06 14.26
N LEU A 253 8.79 -0.75 14.05
CA LEU A 253 9.15 -0.17 12.75
C LEU A 253 10.53 -0.64 12.26
N ALA A 254 11.43 -1.01 13.17
CA ALA A 254 12.74 -1.57 12.84
C ALA A 254 12.73 -3.09 12.60
N THR A 255 11.57 -3.75 12.69
CA THR A 255 11.50 -5.19 12.42
C THR A 255 11.82 -5.48 10.94
N PRO A 256 12.47 -6.62 10.63
CA PRO A 256 12.86 -6.95 9.26
C PRO A 256 11.68 -6.92 8.27
N PHE A 257 10.50 -7.34 8.71
CA PHE A 257 9.29 -7.32 7.88
C PHE A 257 8.84 -5.91 7.52
N MET A 258 8.84 -4.96 8.47
CA MET A 258 8.44 -3.56 8.19
C MET A 258 9.45 -2.87 7.27
N LEU A 259 10.74 -3.08 7.51
CA LEU A 259 11.80 -2.57 6.63
C LEU A 259 11.72 -3.15 5.22
N TRP A 260 11.38 -4.43 5.09
CA TRP A 260 11.15 -5.07 3.80
C TRP A 260 9.96 -4.46 3.06
N CYS A 261 8.83 -4.20 3.74
CA CYS A 261 7.70 -3.48 3.14
C CYS A 261 8.07 -2.08 2.66
N CYS A 262 8.82 -1.31 3.47
CA CYS A 262 9.36 -0.01 3.05
C CYS A 262 10.27 -0.13 1.83
N SER A 263 11.09 -1.18 1.76
CA SER A 263 11.98 -1.45 0.62
C SER A 263 11.18 -1.76 -0.66
N ILE A 264 10.09 -2.53 -0.54
CA ILE A 264 9.18 -2.78 -1.67
C ILE A 264 8.58 -1.47 -2.16
N PHE A 265 8.05 -0.64 -1.26
CA PHE A 265 7.50 0.66 -1.62
C PHE A 265 8.51 1.49 -2.43
N LEU A 266 9.73 1.67 -1.90
CA LEU A 266 10.76 2.46 -2.56
C LEU A 266 11.13 1.90 -3.93
N GLY A 267 11.40 0.59 -4.01
CA GLY A 267 11.82 -0.04 -5.26
C GLY A 267 10.74 0.01 -6.34
N PHE A 268 9.51 -0.40 -6.01
CA PHE A 268 8.42 -0.48 -6.97
C PHE A 268 7.89 0.89 -7.38
N ASP A 269 7.87 1.90 -6.50
CA ASP A 269 7.43 3.24 -6.89
C ASP A 269 8.46 3.99 -7.74
N LEU A 270 9.76 3.80 -7.49
CA LEU A 270 10.81 4.33 -8.37
C LEU A 270 10.73 3.66 -9.74
N PHE A 271 10.57 2.33 -9.76
CA PHE A 271 10.43 1.61 -11.01
C PHE A 271 9.14 1.98 -11.76
N TYR A 272 8.03 2.21 -11.04
CA TYR A 272 6.80 2.76 -11.61
C TYR A 272 7.05 4.08 -12.34
N GLY A 273 7.81 5.01 -11.75
CA GLY A 273 8.13 6.28 -12.40
C GLY A 273 8.85 6.10 -13.75
N ILE A 274 9.81 5.17 -13.79
CA ILE A 274 10.56 4.82 -15.02
C ILE A 274 9.64 4.18 -16.06
N CYS A 275 8.85 3.18 -15.67
CA CYS A 275 7.90 2.51 -16.58
C CYS A 275 6.84 3.48 -17.10
N PHE A 276 6.30 4.35 -16.24
CA PHE A 276 5.30 5.33 -16.61
C PHE A 276 5.87 6.33 -17.63
N TRP A 277 7.13 6.76 -17.44
CA TRP A 277 7.83 7.59 -18.42
C TRP A 277 7.92 6.89 -19.77
N TYR A 278 8.34 5.63 -19.76
CA TYR A 278 8.53 4.84 -20.97
C TYR A 278 7.21 4.63 -21.74
N VAL A 279 6.13 4.23 -21.04
CA VAL A 279 4.80 4.05 -21.65
C VAL A 279 4.30 5.37 -22.24
N LYS A 280 4.45 6.49 -21.50
CA LYS A 280 4.05 7.81 -21.99
C LYS A 280 4.79 8.23 -23.27
N GLN A 281 6.10 7.99 -23.33
CA GLN A 281 6.90 8.27 -24.53
C GLN A 281 6.47 7.42 -25.72
N TYR A 282 6.15 6.15 -25.46
CA TYR A 282 5.65 5.25 -26.50
C TYR A 282 4.30 5.72 -27.06
N GLU A 283 3.36 6.13 -26.21
CA GLU A 283 2.06 6.69 -26.62
C GLU A 283 2.23 7.96 -27.48
N GLN A 284 3.14 8.86 -27.09
CA GLN A 284 3.42 10.09 -27.85
C GLN A 284 4.00 9.80 -29.23
N ARG A 285 4.95 8.85 -29.32
CA ARG A 285 5.57 8.45 -30.60
C ARG A 285 4.59 7.72 -31.51
N GLY A 286 3.78 6.81 -30.96
CA GLY A 286 2.75 6.09 -31.70
C GLY A 286 1.65 7.02 -32.23
N GLY A 287 1.21 7.99 -31.40
CA GLY A 287 0.26 9.03 -31.81
C GLY A 287 0.81 9.89 -32.96
N MET A 288 2.07 10.32 -32.87
CA MET A 288 2.72 11.04 -33.97
C MET A 288 2.76 10.20 -35.25
N ALA A 289 3.19 8.94 -35.19
CA ALA A 289 3.25 8.05 -36.35
C ALA A 289 1.89 7.84 -37.05
N GLN A 290 0.78 7.95 -36.32
CA GLN A 290 -0.56 7.83 -36.86
C GLN A 290 -1.08 9.14 -37.48
N VAL A 291 -0.68 10.30 -36.95
CA VAL A 291 -0.96 11.62 -37.54
C VAL A 291 -0.28 11.77 -38.90
N TRP A 292 1.00 11.36 -39.01
CA TRP A 292 1.76 11.41 -40.27
C TRP A 292 1.24 10.45 -41.36
N LYS A 293 0.43 9.44 -41.01
CA LYS A 293 -0.21 8.54 -41.98
C LYS A 293 -1.55 9.05 -42.52
N ASN A 294 -2.15 10.03 -41.84
CA ASN A 294 -3.48 10.56 -42.16
C ASN A 294 -3.40 11.96 -42.80
N GLN A 295 -2.19 12.46 -43.10
CA GLN A 295 -1.91 13.64 -43.93
C GLN A 295 -1.43 13.18 -45.31
#